data_AF-A0A943ABH8-F1
#
_entry.id   AF-A0A943ABH8-F1
#
_cell.length_a   1.000
_cell.length_b   1.000
_cell.length_c   1.000
_cell.angle_alpha   90.00
_cell.angle_beta   90.00
_cell.angle_gamma   90.00
#
_symmetry.space_group_name_H-M   'P 1'
#
loop_
_entity.id
_entity.type
_entity.pdbx_description
1 polymer ?
#
loop_
_entity_poly.entity_id
_entity_poly.type
_entity_poly.pdbx_seq_one_letter_code
_entity_poly.pdbx_strand_id
1 'polypeptide(L)'
;MRSDIKNRIGERRMMNCGEEAEIIEYVNNSNITIKFLKTDELIRCQYDSFKKGLIKSHFTPTVYGVGIVGLEKARYSSGEHIRSYDIWKNMLRRCYDEKHQEKYPTYIGCIVCDEWLHYKNFKKWYEDNYYEINNEKMCLDKDILVKGNKVYSPETCIFVPQNINSLFLKNNNSRGDLPIGVCWNKRDKKYQANCNIFNIESNKYTYTYLGLYNTPEEAFEVYKKAKEENIKLVANYYKDRIPNRLYDAMYKYEVHIDD
;
A
#
# COMPACT_ATOMS: atom_id res chain seq x y z
N MET A 1 19.06 17.66 56.21
CA MET A 1 17.82 16.88 55.96
C MET A 1 17.92 16.27 54.56
N ARG A 2 18.08 14.94 54.44
CA ARG A 2 17.86 14.25 53.16
C ARG A 2 16.36 14.32 52.91
N SER A 3 15.92 14.96 51.82
CA SER A 3 14.50 15.00 51.49
C SER A 3 14.02 13.57 51.30
N ASP A 4 12.93 13.19 51.97
CA ASP A 4 12.24 11.93 51.70
C ASP A 4 12.00 11.84 50.19
N ILE A 5 12.66 10.87 49.56
CA ILE A 5 12.39 10.56 48.16
C ILE A 5 10.95 10.06 48.13
N LYS A 6 10.03 10.94 47.74
CA LYS A 6 8.62 10.60 47.60
C LYS A 6 8.54 9.45 46.60
N ASN A 7 8.30 8.24 47.10
CA ASN A 7 8.14 7.06 46.27
C ASN A 7 6.85 7.22 45.46
N ARG A 8 6.95 7.16 44.13
CA ARG A 8 5.83 7.38 43.20
C ARG A 8 5.36 6.11 42.50
N ILE A 9 5.82 4.95 42.96
CA ILE A 9 5.36 3.66 42.44
C ILE A 9 3.84 3.56 42.60
N GLY A 10 3.16 3.08 41.55
CA GLY A 10 1.70 3.00 41.45
C GLY A 10 1.02 4.26 40.92
N GLU A 11 1.74 5.37 40.72
CA GLU A 11 1.16 6.57 40.08
C GLU A 11 0.74 6.23 38.64
N ARG A 12 -0.54 6.43 38.32
CA ARG A 12 -1.11 6.20 36.99
C ARG A 12 -1.41 7.49 36.27
N ARG A 13 -1.32 7.45 34.94
CA ARG A 13 -1.65 8.61 34.10
C ARG A 13 -2.00 8.20 32.68
N MET A 14 -2.98 8.90 32.11
CA MET A 14 -3.29 8.85 30.68
C MET A 14 -2.24 9.65 29.89
N MET A 15 -1.59 9.01 28.92
CA MET A 15 -0.67 9.66 28.00
C MET A 15 -1.44 10.36 26.86
N ASN A 16 -0.79 11.31 26.18
CA ASN A 16 -1.37 12.03 25.04
C ASN A 16 -1.65 11.12 23.84
N CYS A 17 -1.10 9.90 23.82
CA CYS A 17 -1.44 8.88 22.84
C CYS A 17 -2.72 8.09 23.17
N GLY A 18 -3.40 8.40 24.27
CA GLY A 18 -4.64 7.73 24.68
C GLY A 18 -4.43 6.39 25.40
N GLU A 19 -3.21 6.10 25.86
CA GLU A 19 -2.92 4.91 26.65
C GLU A 19 -2.56 5.29 28.10
N GLU A 20 -3.04 4.49 29.05
CA GLU A 20 -2.72 4.63 30.46
C GLU A 20 -1.41 3.90 30.79
N ALA A 21 -0.56 4.53 31.60
CA ALA A 21 0.66 3.94 32.11
C ALA A 21 0.80 4.13 33.62
N GLU A 22 1.45 3.16 34.27
CA GLU A 22 1.70 3.10 35.71
C GLU A 22 3.20 3.12 35.99
N ILE A 23 3.65 3.90 36.97
CA ILE A 23 5.04 3.85 37.45
C ILE A 23 5.25 2.54 38.23
N ILE A 24 6.10 1.66 37.75
CA ILE A 24 6.42 0.38 38.42
C ILE A 24 7.77 0.41 39.17
N GLU A 25 8.67 1.32 38.78
CA GLU A 25 9.97 1.51 39.41
C GLU A 25 10.28 3.01 39.49
N TYR A 26 10.78 3.46 40.62
CA TYR A 26 11.15 4.86 40.84
C TYR A 26 12.54 4.96 41.47
N VAL A 27 13.56 5.28 40.67
CA VAL A 27 14.93 5.51 41.16
C VAL A 27 15.11 6.98 41.51
N ASN A 28 14.78 7.89 40.59
CA ASN A 28 14.76 9.33 40.79
C ASN A 28 13.91 10.02 39.70
N ASN A 29 13.76 11.35 39.76
CA ASN A 29 12.96 12.10 38.77
C ASN A 29 13.43 11.95 37.31
N SER A 30 14.69 11.59 37.09
CA SER A 30 15.26 11.40 35.75
C SER A 30 15.22 9.94 35.29
N ASN A 31 14.90 9.00 36.19
CA ASN A 31 14.90 7.57 35.92
C ASN A 31 13.74 6.89 36.68
N ILE A 32 12.62 6.79 35.97
CA ILE A 32 11.48 5.97 36.36
C ILE A 32 11.23 4.92 35.28
N THR A 33 10.71 3.76 35.66
CA THR A 33 10.19 2.76 34.73
C THR A 33 8.68 2.77 34.81
N ILE A 34 8.01 2.97 33.67
CA ILE A 34 6.56 2.88 33.55
C ILE A 34 6.15 1.63 32.79
N LYS A 35 4.96 1.12 33.07
CA LYS A 35 4.30 0.05 32.33
C LYS A 35 3.04 0.59 31.66
N PHE A 36 2.95 0.47 30.33
CA PHE A 36 1.69 0.72 29.62
C PHE A 36 0.72 -0.42 29.90
N LEU A 37 -0.51 -0.09 30.33
CA LEU A 37 -1.46 -1.10 30.78
C LEU A 37 -2.08 -1.91 29.63
N LYS A 38 -2.12 -1.34 28.42
CA LYS A 38 -2.70 -2.01 27.23
C LYS A 38 -1.70 -2.91 26.53
N THR A 39 -0.45 -2.48 26.40
CA THR A 39 0.60 -3.17 25.62
C THR A 39 1.57 -3.97 26.50
N ASP A 40 1.44 -3.87 27.83
CA ASP A 40 2.39 -4.38 28.82
C ASP A 40 3.84 -3.87 28.64
N GLU A 41 4.05 -2.85 27.81
CA GLU A 41 5.37 -2.34 27.49
C GLU A 41 6.00 -1.58 28.67
N LEU A 42 7.28 -1.85 28.92
CA LEU A 42 8.08 -1.15 29.92
C LEU A 42 8.96 -0.09 29.28
N ILE A 43 8.84 1.17 29.72
CA ILE A 43 9.66 2.28 29.23
C ILE A 43 10.36 2.98 30.39
N ARG A 44 11.67 3.21 30.24
CA ARG A 44 12.43 4.10 31.11
C ARG A 44 12.34 5.53 30.61
N CYS A 45 12.00 6.45 31.49
CA CYS A 45 11.76 7.86 31.15
C CYS A 45 12.00 8.80 32.33
N GLN A 46 11.86 10.10 32.08
CA GLN A 46 11.84 11.12 33.13
C GLN A 46 10.42 11.30 33.67
N TYR A 47 10.32 11.56 34.98
CA TYR A 47 9.04 11.81 35.66
C TYR A 47 8.30 13.02 35.06
N ASP A 48 9.01 14.07 34.63
CA ASP A 48 8.38 15.23 34.01
C ASP A 48 7.71 14.88 32.67
N SER A 49 8.33 14.04 31.84
CA SER A 49 7.72 13.55 30.59
C SER A 49 6.48 12.70 30.85
N PHE A 50 6.52 11.82 31.87
CA PHE A 50 5.36 11.07 32.32
C PHE A 50 4.26 12.01 32.80
N LYS A 51 4.59 12.94 33.70
CA LYS A 51 3.65 13.92 34.26
C LYS A 51 3.02 14.80 33.17
N LYS A 52 3.71 15.09 32.07
CA LYS A 52 3.17 15.84 30.93
C LYS A 52 2.41 14.98 29.91
N GLY A 53 2.34 13.66 30.11
CA GLY A 53 1.67 12.72 29.21
C GLY A 53 2.41 12.50 27.88
N LEU A 54 3.72 12.78 27.81
CA LEU A 54 4.46 12.86 26.54
C LEU A 54 5.00 11.51 26.06
N ILE A 55 4.85 10.45 26.86
CA ILE A 55 5.42 9.13 26.56
C ILE A 55 4.44 8.37 25.68
N LYS A 56 4.95 7.63 24.71
CA LYS A 56 4.15 6.82 23.79
C LYS A 56 4.65 5.39 23.81
N SER A 57 3.73 4.43 23.81
CA SER A 57 4.11 3.03 23.59
C SER A 57 4.56 2.87 22.14
N HIS A 58 5.62 2.07 21.93
CA HIS A 58 6.07 1.69 20.60
C HIS A 58 5.04 0.80 19.88
N PHE A 59 4.15 0.16 20.64
CA PHE A 59 3.13 -0.76 20.15
C PHE A 59 1.74 -0.13 20.00
N THR A 60 1.61 1.17 20.24
CA THR A 60 0.37 1.91 19.93
C THR A 60 0.14 1.97 18.42
N PRO A 61 -1.06 1.66 17.92
CA PRO A 61 -1.40 1.76 16.50
C PRO A 61 -1.60 3.23 16.08
N THR A 62 -0.51 3.90 15.73
CA THR A 62 -0.51 5.36 15.47
C THR A 62 -0.65 5.72 13.99
N VAL A 63 -0.37 4.80 13.08
CA VAL A 63 -0.35 5.08 11.64
C VAL A 63 -1.72 4.75 11.05
N TYR A 64 -2.50 5.79 10.72
CA TYR A 64 -3.91 5.68 10.32
C TYR A 64 -4.77 4.86 11.28
N GLY A 65 -4.48 4.96 12.59
CA GLY A 65 -5.25 4.32 13.67
C GLY A 65 -5.07 2.81 13.81
N VAL A 66 -4.32 2.15 12.91
CA VAL A 66 -4.15 0.68 12.93
C VAL A 66 -2.69 0.24 12.83
N GLY A 67 -1.82 1.03 12.20
CA GLY A 67 -0.44 0.64 11.93
C GLY A 67 0.47 0.80 13.15
N ILE A 68 1.17 -0.27 13.49
CA ILE A 68 2.10 -0.37 14.63
C ILE A 68 3.54 -0.39 14.10
N VAL A 69 4.32 0.63 14.46
CA VAL A 69 5.73 0.72 14.05
C VAL A 69 6.61 -0.22 14.89
N GLY A 70 6.31 -0.36 16.19
CA GLY A 70 7.13 -1.11 17.11
C GLY A 70 8.48 -0.43 17.34
N LEU A 71 9.52 -1.25 17.55
CA LEU A 71 10.89 -0.80 17.80
C LEU A 71 11.70 -0.54 16.51
N GLU A 72 11.06 -0.64 15.35
CA GLU A 72 11.71 -0.46 14.06
C GLU A 72 11.99 1.02 13.75
N LYS A 73 13.09 1.27 13.04
CA LYS A 73 13.39 2.60 12.51
C LYS A 73 12.48 2.90 11.32
N ALA A 74 11.75 4.01 11.39
CA ALA A 74 10.96 4.53 10.26
C ALA A 74 11.72 5.58 9.42
N ARG A 75 12.85 6.10 9.93
CA ARG A 75 13.63 7.19 9.33
C ARG A 75 15.14 6.95 9.44
N TYR A 76 15.88 7.50 8.49
CA TYR A 76 17.33 7.68 8.56
C TYR A 76 17.71 8.82 9.51
N SER A 77 18.99 8.91 9.86
CA SER A 77 19.54 10.03 10.65
C SER A 77 19.39 11.38 9.94
N SER A 78 19.30 11.38 8.60
CA SER A 78 18.99 12.55 7.78
C SER A 78 17.55 13.08 7.97
N GLY A 79 16.68 12.30 8.63
CA GLY A 79 15.26 12.62 8.82
C GLY A 79 14.35 12.11 7.70
N GLU A 80 14.92 11.61 6.61
CA GLU A 80 14.18 10.98 5.51
C GLU A 80 13.60 9.63 5.95
N HIS A 81 12.44 9.29 5.39
CA HIS A 81 11.81 8.01 5.67
C HIS A 81 12.57 6.86 5.00
N ILE A 82 12.58 5.70 5.67
CA ILE A 82 13.05 4.46 5.07
C ILE A 82 12.01 4.01 4.03
N ARG A 83 12.46 3.59 2.85
CA ARG A 83 11.57 3.27 1.73
C ARG A 83 10.50 2.23 2.07
N SER A 84 10.88 1.15 2.78
CA SER A 84 9.92 0.12 3.20
C SER A 84 8.83 0.69 4.12
N TYR A 85 9.18 1.64 4.99
CA TYR A 85 8.22 2.34 5.83
C TYR A 85 7.27 3.21 5.00
N ASP A 86 7.77 3.93 4.00
CA ASP A 86 6.92 4.74 3.12
C ASP A 86 5.94 3.88 2.32
N ILE A 87 6.38 2.73 1.81
CA ILE A 87 5.51 1.81 1.08
C ILE A 87 4.42 1.26 2.01
N TRP A 88 4.82 0.77 3.19
CA TRP A 88 3.91 0.28 4.22
C TRP A 88 2.89 1.34 4.65
N LYS A 89 3.37 2.56 4.95
CA LYS A 89 2.51 3.69 5.32
C LYS A 89 1.54 4.05 4.19
N ASN A 90 1.98 4.07 2.93
CA ASN A 90 1.10 4.35 1.79
C ASN A 90 0.06 3.24 1.56
N MET A 91 0.42 1.98 1.81
CA MET A 91 -0.52 0.85 1.79
C MET A 91 -1.60 1.02 2.86
N LEU A 92 -1.22 1.34 4.10
CA LEU A 92 -2.19 1.62 5.17
C LEU A 92 -3.06 2.84 4.85
N ARG A 93 -2.50 3.91 4.28
CA ARG A 93 -3.27 5.09 3.85
C ARG A 93 -4.39 4.70 2.90
N ARG A 94 -4.09 3.87 1.91
CA ARG A 94 -5.10 3.41 0.93
C ARG A 94 -6.26 2.68 1.62
N CYS A 95 -5.96 1.91 2.66
CA CYS A 95 -6.97 1.08 3.35
C CYS A 95 -7.74 1.79 4.47
N TYR A 96 -7.14 2.78 5.13
CA TYR A 96 -7.64 3.28 6.42
C TYR A 96 -7.70 4.82 6.55
N ASP A 97 -7.25 5.58 5.54
CA ASP A 97 -7.42 7.04 5.52
C ASP A 97 -8.72 7.40 4.79
N GLU A 98 -9.76 7.75 5.56
CA GLU A 98 -11.09 8.10 5.03
C GLU A 98 -11.02 9.18 3.94
N LYS A 99 -10.24 10.24 4.16
CA LYS A 99 -10.05 11.33 3.19
C LYS A 99 -9.40 10.83 1.90
N HIS A 100 -8.52 9.84 2.00
CA HIS A 100 -7.92 9.23 0.82
C HIS A 100 -8.94 8.39 0.04
N GLN A 101 -9.79 7.65 0.74
CA GLN A 101 -10.84 6.83 0.12
C GLN A 101 -11.96 7.65 -0.50
N GLU A 102 -12.33 8.78 0.11
CA GLU A 102 -13.25 9.76 -0.49
C GLU A 102 -12.70 10.27 -1.84
N LYS A 103 -11.41 10.59 -1.89
CA LYS A 103 -10.74 11.05 -3.11
C LYS A 103 -10.54 9.93 -4.13
N TYR A 104 -10.31 8.71 -3.66
CA TYR A 104 -10.01 7.54 -4.48
C TYR A 104 -10.90 6.36 -4.06
N PRO A 105 -12.18 6.34 -4.51
CA PRO A 105 -13.17 5.34 -4.08
C PRO A 105 -12.80 3.89 -4.41
N THR A 106 -11.87 3.66 -5.34
CA THR A 106 -11.36 2.32 -5.68
C THR A 106 -10.72 1.61 -4.49
N TYR A 107 -10.23 2.35 -3.50
CA TYR A 107 -9.66 1.79 -2.28
C TYR A 107 -10.69 1.54 -1.17
N ILE A 108 -11.97 1.91 -1.35
CA ILE A 108 -13.03 1.55 -0.41
C ILE A 108 -13.11 0.03 -0.30
N GLY A 109 -13.19 -0.45 0.94
CA GLY A 109 -13.22 -1.86 1.30
C GLY A 109 -11.85 -2.55 1.24
N CYS A 110 -10.77 -1.85 0.87
CA CYS A 110 -9.43 -2.42 0.95
C CYS A 110 -8.98 -2.55 2.39
N ILE A 111 -8.38 -3.69 2.75
CA ILE A 111 -7.83 -3.99 4.06
C ILE A 111 -6.40 -4.53 3.93
N VAL A 112 -5.69 -4.58 5.05
CA VAL A 112 -4.35 -5.17 5.18
C VAL A 112 -4.45 -6.34 6.14
N CYS A 113 -3.80 -7.47 5.85
CA CYS A 113 -3.76 -8.60 6.78
C CYS A 113 -3.17 -8.19 8.14
N ASP A 114 -3.63 -8.83 9.22
CA ASP A 114 -3.29 -8.46 10.59
C ASP A 114 -1.77 -8.43 10.82
N GLU A 115 -1.04 -9.38 10.25
CA GLU A 115 0.41 -9.44 10.37
C GLU A 115 1.09 -8.16 9.83
N TRP A 116 0.61 -7.62 8.71
CA TRP A 116 1.17 -6.42 8.08
C TRP A 116 0.68 -5.12 8.70
N LEU A 117 -0.24 -5.15 9.67
CA LEU A 117 -0.46 -4.00 10.54
C LEU A 117 0.77 -3.70 11.41
N HIS A 118 1.63 -4.70 11.64
CA HIS A 118 2.93 -4.52 12.27
C HIS A 118 4.01 -4.27 11.22
N TYR A 119 4.62 -3.08 11.26
CA TYR A 119 5.66 -2.69 10.30
C TYR A 119 6.83 -3.66 10.26
N LYS A 120 7.23 -4.23 11.40
CA LYS A 120 8.29 -5.25 11.48
C LYS A 120 8.04 -6.43 10.53
N ASN A 121 6.81 -6.94 10.49
CA ASN A 121 6.46 -8.10 9.67
C ASN A 121 6.44 -7.73 8.19
N PHE A 122 5.84 -6.59 7.84
CA PHE A 122 5.89 -6.07 6.48
C PHE A 122 7.34 -5.82 6.02
N LYS A 123 8.18 -5.22 6.88
CA LYS A 123 9.58 -4.92 6.58
C LYS A 123 10.38 -6.19 6.30
N LYS A 124 10.16 -7.26 7.08
CA LYS A 124 10.77 -8.56 6.81
C LYS A 124 10.37 -9.08 5.42
N TRP A 125 9.06 -9.10 5.13
CA TRP A 125 8.59 -9.51 3.80
C TRP A 125 9.14 -8.62 2.67
N TYR A 126 9.22 -7.31 2.90
CA TYR A 126 9.82 -6.36 1.97
C TYR A 126 11.27 -6.71 1.67
N GLU A 127 12.09 -7.00 2.69
CA GLU A 127 13.50 -7.35 2.52
C GLU A 127 13.67 -8.64 1.69
N ASP A 128 12.76 -9.60 1.83
CA ASP A 128 12.78 -10.86 1.09
C ASP A 128 12.24 -10.75 -0.34
N ASN A 129 11.38 -9.76 -0.65
CA ASN A 129 10.62 -9.71 -1.91
C ASN A 129 10.88 -8.46 -2.76
N TYR A 130 11.46 -7.40 -2.19
CA TYR A 130 11.74 -6.18 -2.92
C TYR A 130 12.96 -6.36 -3.83
N TYR A 131 12.80 -5.95 -5.09
CA TYR A 131 13.85 -5.93 -6.09
C TYR A 131 13.79 -4.62 -6.86
N GLU A 132 14.87 -4.26 -7.53
CA GLU A 132 14.94 -3.07 -8.36
C GLU A 132 15.22 -3.44 -9.81
N ILE A 133 14.63 -2.67 -10.73
CA ILE A 133 15.01 -2.67 -12.13
C ILE A 133 15.55 -1.28 -12.43
N ASN A 134 16.72 -1.23 -13.08
CA ASN A 134 17.34 0.05 -13.45
C ASN A 134 16.36 0.92 -14.24
N ASN A 135 16.29 2.21 -13.86
CA ASN A 135 15.39 3.22 -14.44
C ASN A 135 13.89 2.92 -14.31
N GLU A 136 13.48 2.01 -13.42
CA GLU A 136 12.08 1.74 -13.12
C GLU A 136 11.73 2.14 -11.69
N LYS A 137 10.52 2.68 -11.53
CA LYS A 137 9.95 2.88 -10.21
C LYS A 137 9.16 1.63 -9.81
N MET A 138 9.50 1.03 -8.68
CA MET A 138 8.80 -0.14 -8.17
C MET A 138 7.55 0.27 -7.37
N CYS A 139 6.48 -0.49 -7.53
CA CYS A 139 5.18 -0.29 -6.92
C CYS A 139 4.74 -1.58 -6.21
N LEU A 140 4.16 -1.45 -5.01
CA LEU A 140 3.44 -2.55 -4.37
C LEU A 140 2.03 -2.62 -4.95
N ASP A 141 1.69 -3.76 -5.56
CA ASP A 141 0.37 -4.02 -6.13
C ASP A 141 -0.25 -5.29 -5.51
N LYS A 142 -1.57 -5.30 -5.32
CA LYS A 142 -2.31 -6.46 -4.80
C LYS A 142 -3.16 -7.17 -5.85
N ASP A 143 -3.47 -6.48 -6.95
CA ASP A 143 -4.57 -6.82 -7.86
C ASP A 143 -4.11 -7.73 -9.01
N ILE A 144 -2.83 -7.69 -9.38
CA ILE A 144 -2.28 -8.47 -10.50
C ILE A 144 -2.31 -9.98 -10.22
N LEU A 145 -2.02 -10.41 -8.98
CA LEU A 145 -1.99 -11.82 -8.63
C LEU A 145 -3.39 -12.41 -8.40
N VAL A 146 -4.31 -11.60 -7.87
CA VAL A 146 -5.67 -12.01 -7.54
C VAL A 146 -6.64 -10.92 -7.96
N LYS A 147 -7.18 -11.03 -9.18
CA LYS A 147 -8.06 -10.00 -9.74
C LYS A 147 -9.28 -9.74 -8.84
N GLY A 148 -9.58 -8.47 -8.58
CA GLY A 148 -10.76 -8.05 -7.81
C GLY A 148 -10.67 -8.20 -6.29
N ASN A 149 -9.53 -8.67 -5.76
CA ASN A 149 -9.36 -8.76 -4.31
C ASN A 149 -9.23 -7.38 -3.64
N LYS A 150 -9.47 -7.35 -2.34
CA LYS A 150 -9.41 -6.13 -1.52
C LYS A 150 -8.42 -6.25 -0.37
N VAL A 151 -7.51 -7.22 -0.39
CA VAL A 151 -6.63 -7.52 0.74
C VAL A 151 -5.18 -7.28 0.33
N TYR A 152 -4.44 -6.46 1.07
CA TYR A 152 -2.99 -6.42 1.01
C TYR A 152 -2.42 -7.48 1.95
N SER A 153 -1.67 -8.44 1.40
CA SER A 153 -1.08 -9.58 2.13
C SER A 153 0.11 -10.17 1.35
N PRO A 154 0.97 -11.00 1.96
CA PRO A 154 2.03 -11.71 1.24
C PRO A 154 1.52 -12.53 0.04
N GLU A 155 0.29 -13.04 0.13
CA GLU A 155 -0.32 -13.90 -0.87
C GLU A 155 -0.89 -13.12 -2.05
N THR A 156 -1.36 -11.90 -1.83
CA THR A 156 -1.97 -11.06 -2.88
C THR A 156 -1.00 -10.04 -3.45
N CYS A 157 0.00 -9.62 -2.67
CA CYS A 157 0.88 -8.54 -3.06
C CYS A 157 2.15 -8.99 -3.78
N ILE A 158 2.61 -8.12 -4.67
CA ILE A 158 3.87 -8.27 -5.38
C ILE A 158 4.44 -6.90 -5.74
N PHE A 159 5.77 -6.77 -5.75
CA PHE A 159 6.43 -5.58 -6.30
C PHE A 159 6.47 -5.68 -7.81
N VAL A 160 6.08 -4.60 -8.48
CA VAL A 160 6.06 -4.52 -9.95
C VAL A 160 6.62 -3.17 -10.43
N PRO A 161 7.25 -3.10 -11.61
CA PRO A 161 7.57 -1.82 -12.25
C PRO A 161 6.30 -1.00 -12.49
N GLN A 162 6.41 0.33 -12.39
CA GLN A 162 5.30 1.25 -12.63
C GLN A 162 4.70 1.07 -14.03
N ASN A 163 5.53 0.72 -15.01
CA ASN A 163 5.09 0.41 -16.36
C ASN A 163 4.18 -0.83 -16.42
N ILE A 164 4.46 -1.87 -15.63
CA ILE A 164 3.57 -3.04 -15.49
C ILE A 164 2.31 -2.63 -14.74
N ASN A 165 2.42 -1.92 -13.61
CA ASN A 165 1.27 -1.47 -12.83
C ASN A 165 0.27 -0.68 -13.68
N SER A 166 0.78 0.17 -14.58
CA SER A 166 -0.05 1.00 -15.47
C SER A 166 -0.86 0.20 -16.49
N LEU A 167 -0.49 -1.05 -16.79
CA LEU A 167 -1.32 -1.93 -17.62
C LEU A 167 -2.67 -2.23 -16.97
N PHE A 168 -2.69 -2.36 -15.65
CA PHE A 168 -3.86 -2.86 -14.93
C PHE A 168 -4.69 -1.74 -14.30
N LEU A 169 -4.26 -0.47 -14.46
CA LEU A 169 -5.05 0.68 -14.04
C LEU A 169 -6.32 0.83 -14.89
N LYS A 170 -7.47 0.80 -14.23
CA LYS A 170 -8.78 1.02 -14.84
C LYS A 170 -9.14 2.51 -14.84
N ASN A 171 -9.46 3.06 -16.00
CA ASN A 171 -9.96 4.44 -16.14
C ASN A 171 -11.49 4.42 -16.32
N ASN A 172 -12.22 4.17 -15.23
CA ASN A 172 -13.67 3.94 -15.29
C ASN A 172 -14.50 5.21 -15.58
N ASN A 173 -14.02 6.38 -15.17
CA ASN A 173 -14.86 7.59 -15.15
C ASN A 173 -15.26 8.15 -16.53
N SER A 174 -14.56 7.81 -17.62
CA SER A 174 -14.80 8.41 -18.93
C SER A 174 -15.68 7.58 -19.87
N ARG A 175 -16.02 6.33 -19.54
CA ARG A 175 -16.71 5.38 -20.45
C ARG A 175 -18.22 5.22 -20.22
N GLY A 176 -18.75 5.64 -19.06
CA GLY A 176 -20.13 5.34 -18.68
C GLY A 176 -20.33 3.83 -18.52
N ASP A 177 -21.43 3.31 -19.04
CA ASP A 177 -21.80 1.88 -18.94
C ASP A 177 -21.17 0.99 -20.03
N LEU A 178 -20.30 1.54 -20.88
CA LEU A 178 -19.66 0.77 -21.95
C LEU A 178 -18.54 -0.13 -21.41
N PRO A 179 -18.27 -1.27 -22.07
CA PRO A 179 -17.15 -2.13 -21.73
C PRO A 179 -15.80 -1.40 -21.71
N ILE A 180 -14.84 -1.93 -20.96
CA ILE A 180 -13.50 -1.36 -20.90
C ILE A 180 -12.87 -1.30 -22.29
N GLY A 181 -12.18 -0.20 -22.59
CA GLY A 181 -11.55 0.03 -23.89
C GLY A 181 -12.52 0.44 -25.01
N VAL A 182 -13.82 0.51 -24.74
CA VAL A 182 -14.85 0.90 -25.70
C VAL A 182 -15.37 2.30 -25.38
N CYS A 183 -15.53 3.14 -26.41
CA CYS A 183 -16.22 4.42 -26.29
C CYS A 183 -17.16 4.67 -27.48
N TRP A 184 -18.15 5.54 -27.30
CA TRP A 184 -19.07 5.91 -28.37
C TRP A 184 -18.48 7.01 -29.26
N ASN A 185 -18.30 6.72 -30.55
CA ASN A 185 -17.90 7.72 -31.53
C ASN A 185 -19.15 8.40 -32.12
N LYS A 186 -19.34 9.68 -31.75
CA LYS A 186 -20.50 10.48 -32.16
C LYS A 186 -20.56 10.79 -33.66
N ARG A 187 -19.41 10.89 -34.33
CA ARG A 187 -19.32 11.25 -35.76
C ARG A 187 -19.82 10.11 -36.64
N ASP A 188 -19.29 8.93 -36.40
CA ASP A 188 -19.56 7.75 -37.22
C ASP A 188 -20.73 6.91 -36.68
N LYS A 189 -21.26 7.29 -35.51
CA LYS A 189 -22.35 6.60 -34.79
C LYS A 189 -22.05 5.11 -34.59
N LYS A 190 -20.83 4.84 -34.11
CA LYS A 190 -20.28 3.49 -33.92
C LYS A 190 -19.51 3.38 -32.60
N TYR A 191 -19.28 2.16 -32.16
CA TYR A 191 -18.45 1.84 -30.99
C TYR A 191 -17.00 1.77 -31.39
N GLN A 192 -16.15 2.55 -30.72
CA GLN A 192 -14.73 2.63 -30.99
C GLN A 192 -13.95 1.84 -29.96
N ALA A 193 -13.10 0.93 -30.42
CA ALA A 193 -12.16 0.19 -29.57
C ALA A 193 -10.81 0.90 -29.53
N ASN A 194 -10.24 1.09 -28.34
CA ASN A 194 -8.93 1.71 -28.16
C ASN A 194 -8.15 1.04 -27.03
N CYS A 195 -6.83 0.92 -27.19
CA CYS A 195 -5.97 0.40 -26.15
C CYS A 195 -4.67 1.22 -26.05
N ASN A 196 -4.17 1.41 -24.84
CA ASN A 196 -2.82 1.91 -24.64
C ASN A 196 -1.85 0.72 -24.81
N ILE A 197 -1.07 0.72 -25.87
CA ILE A 197 -0.12 -0.34 -26.20
C ILE A 197 1.29 0.11 -25.81
N PHE A 198 2.05 -0.80 -25.19
CA PHE A 198 3.42 -0.54 -24.79
C PHE A 198 4.35 -0.61 -26.00
N ASN A 199 5.14 0.43 -26.20
CA ASN A 199 6.19 0.46 -27.20
C ASN A 199 7.55 0.23 -26.52
N ILE A 200 8.20 -0.88 -26.89
CA ILE A 200 9.47 -1.34 -26.29
C ILE A 200 10.61 -0.36 -26.54
N GLU A 201 10.71 0.19 -27.75
CA GLU A 201 11.81 1.09 -28.16
C GLU A 201 11.78 2.40 -27.37
N SER A 202 10.59 2.97 -27.19
CA SER A 202 10.40 4.24 -26.48
C SER A 202 10.18 4.08 -24.97
N ASN A 203 10.00 2.84 -24.48
CA ASN A 203 9.62 2.50 -23.11
C ASN A 203 8.39 3.29 -22.61
N LYS A 204 7.39 3.46 -23.49
CA LYS A 204 6.20 4.29 -23.25
C LYS A 204 4.94 3.63 -23.79
N TYR A 205 3.81 4.03 -23.21
CA TYR A 205 2.49 3.67 -23.72
C TYR A 205 2.04 4.68 -24.77
N THR A 206 1.50 4.15 -25.86
CA THR A 206 0.87 4.94 -26.92
C THR A 206 -0.59 4.55 -27.02
N TYR A 207 -1.45 5.56 -27.15
CA TYR A 207 -2.87 5.35 -27.42
C TYR A 207 -3.06 4.83 -28.84
N THR A 208 -3.63 3.64 -28.98
CA THR A 208 -3.85 2.98 -30.27
C THR A 208 -5.35 2.83 -30.52
N TYR A 209 -5.79 3.39 -31.65
CA TYR A 209 -7.12 3.15 -32.21
C TYR A 209 -7.15 1.76 -32.84
N LEU A 210 -8.14 0.94 -32.46
CA LEU A 210 -8.26 -0.45 -32.92
C LEU A 210 -9.36 -0.64 -33.97
N GLY A 211 -10.33 0.28 -34.05
CA GLY A 211 -11.40 0.21 -35.05
C GLY A 211 -12.73 0.79 -34.59
N LEU A 212 -13.70 0.75 -35.51
CA LEU A 212 -15.11 1.11 -35.28
C LEU A 212 -16.01 -0.09 -35.58
N TYR A 213 -16.94 -0.35 -34.68
CA TYR A 213 -17.81 -1.53 -34.66
C TYR A 213 -19.27 -1.13 -34.43
N ASN A 214 -20.19 -2.04 -34.77
CA ASN A 214 -21.62 -1.73 -34.69
C ASN A 214 -22.18 -2.01 -33.29
N THR A 215 -21.57 -2.91 -32.53
CA THR A 215 -21.97 -3.24 -31.16
C THR A 215 -20.82 -3.02 -30.17
N PRO A 216 -21.12 -2.77 -28.88
CA PRO A 216 -20.09 -2.65 -27.86
C PRO A 216 -19.36 -3.98 -27.62
N GLU A 217 -20.01 -5.13 -27.81
CA GLU A 217 -19.41 -6.46 -27.69
C GLU A 217 -18.35 -6.71 -28.76
N GLU A 218 -18.64 -6.37 -30.02
CA GLU A 218 -17.66 -6.47 -31.13
C GLU A 218 -16.42 -5.61 -30.86
N ALA A 219 -16.63 -4.36 -30.41
CA ALA A 219 -15.53 -3.48 -30.04
C ALA A 219 -14.73 -4.01 -28.85
N PHE A 220 -15.41 -4.57 -27.85
CA PHE A 220 -14.78 -5.16 -26.67
C PHE A 220 -13.92 -6.36 -27.02
N GLU A 221 -14.36 -7.28 -27.88
CA GLU A 221 -13.57 -8.45 -28.26
C GLU A 221 -12.24 -8.06 -28.94
N VAL A 222 -12.26 -7.01 -29.77
CA VAL A 222 -11.01 -6.48 -30.35
C VAL A 222 -10.11 -5.84 -29.30
N TYR A 223 -10.69 -5.07 -28.38
CA TYR A 223 -9.94 -4.51 -27.25
C TYR A 223 -9.30 -5.61 -26.38
N LYS A 224 -10.09 -6.62 -25.99
CA LYS A 224 -9.67 -7.75 -25.18
C LYS A 224 -8.45 -8.43 -25.77
N LYS A 225 -8.52 -8.81 -27.04
CA LYS A 225 -7.41 -9.43 -27.76
C LYS A 225 -6.17 -8.55 -27.74
N ALA A 226 -6.29 -7.28 -28.14
CA ALA A 226 -5.16 -6.35 -28.17
C ALA A 226 -4.54 -6.12 -26.78
N LYS A 227 -5.38 -6.07 -25.74
CA LYS A 227 -4.96 -5.86 -24.35
C LYS A 227 -4.20 -7.06 -23.81
N GLU A 228 -4.71 -8.27 -23.99
CA GLU A 228 -4.05 -9.51 -23.55
C GLU A 228 -2.74 -9.76 -24.31
N GLU A 229 -2.71 -9.52 -25.62
CA GLU A 229 -1.47 -9.56 -26.42
C GLU A 229 -0.43 -8.56 -25.92
N ASN A 230 -0.85 -7.33 -25.61
CA ASN A 230 0.03 -6.32 -25.04
C ASN A 230 0.54 -6.69 -23.63
N ILE A 231 -0.29 -7.30 -22.79
CA ILE A 231 0.15 -7.79 -21.46
C ILE A 231 1.23 -8.88 -21.63
N LYS A 232 1.04 -9.83 -22.56
CA LYS A 232 2.04 -10.87 -22.87
C LYS A 232 3.32 -10.28 -23.45
N LEU A 233 3.22 -9.27 -24.31
CA LEU A 233 4.35 -8.52 -24.84
C LEU A 233 5.19 -7.90 -23.70
N VAL A 234 4.53 -7.20 -22.78
CA VAL A 234 5.20 -6.58 -21.64
C VAL A 234 5.77 -7.64 -20.70
N ALA A 235 5.05 -8.73 -20.42
CA ALA A 235 5.57 -9.84 -19.62
C ALA A 235 6.88 -10.39 -20.22
N ASN A 236 6.92 -10.62 -21.53
CA ASN A 236 8.12 -11.08 -22.23
C ASN A 236 9.26 -10.05 -22.16
N TYR A 237 8.97 -8.75 -22.32
CA TYR A 237 9.96 -7.69 -22.19
C TYR A 237 10.61 -7.63 -20.79
N TYR A 238 9.89 -8.01 -19.74
CA TYR A 238 10.38 -8.04 -18.37
C TYR A 238 10.83 -9.42 -17.88
N LYS A 239 10.72 -10.49 -18.68
CA LYS A 239 10.78 -11.90 -18.25
C LYS A 239 11.91 -12.23 -17.28
N ASP A 240 13.13 -11.79 -17.56
CA ASP A 240 14.31 -12.12 -16.74
C ASP A 240 14.61 -11.09 -15.63
N ARG A 241 13.74 -10.08 -15.47
CA ARG A 241 13.89 -8.96 -14.53
C ARG A 241 12.77 -8.92 -13.49
N ILE A 242 11.79 -9.81 -13.59
CA ILE A 242 10.65 -9.89 -12.68
C ILE A 242 10.52 -11.32 -12.13
N PRO A 243 9.90 -11.50 -10.95
CA PRO A 243 9.64 -12.83 -10.42
C PRO A 243 8.76 -13.66 -11.37
N ASN A 244 9.05 -14.97 -11.47
CA ASN A 244 8.25 -15.91 -12.28
C ASN A 244 6.76 -15.86 -11.95
N ARG A 245 6.43 -15.70 -10.65
CA ARG A 245 5.05 -15.55 -10.19
C ARG A 245 4.32 -14.36 -10.83
N LEU A 246 5.03 -13.22 -11.04
CA LEU A 246 4.47 -12.06 -11.73
C LEU A 246 4.28 -12.36 -13.23
N TYR A 247 5.31 -12.93 -13.86
CA TYR A 247 5.28 -13.30 -15.27
C TYR A 247 4.10 -14.24 -15.59
N ASP A 248 3.95 -15.29 -14.80
CA ASP A 248 2.90 -16.29 -14.97
C ASP A 248 1.50 -15.69 -14.77
N ALA A 249 1.34 -14.79 -13.78
CA ALA A 249 0.08 -14.09 -13.55
C ALA A 249 -0.28 -13.18 -14.74
N MET A 250 0.69 -12.45 -15.29
CA MET A 250 0.48 -11.62 -16.48
C MET A 250 0.12 -12.47 -17.71
N TYR A 251 0.78 -13.61 -17.90
CA TYR A 251 0.52 -14.47 -19.07
C TYR A 251 -0.85 -15.13 -19.07
N LYS A 252 -1.36 -15.44 -17.87
CA LYS A 252 -2.68 -16.03 -17.62
C LYS A 252 -3.78 -14.98 -17.46
N TYR A 253 -3.44 -13.69 -17.52
CA TYR A 253 -4.41 -12.63 -17.29
C TYR A 253 -5.44 -12.60 -18.41
N GLU A 254 -6.72 -12.62 -18.02
CA GLU A 254 -7.86 -12.52 -18.92
C GLU A 254 -8.63 -11.22 -18.67
N VAL A 255 -9.01 -10.55 -19.75
CA VAL A 255 -9.89 -9.38 -19.72
C VAL A 255 -11.34 -9.86 -19.84
N HIS A 256 -12.19 -9.35 -18.95
CA HIS A 256 -13.63 -9.63 -18.96
C HIS A 256 -14.41 -8.37 -19.29
N ILE A 257 -15.61 -8.53 -19.86
CA ILE A 257 -16.42 -7.41 -20.36
C ILE A 257 -16.94 -6.51 -19.22
N ASP A 258 -17.06 -7.08 -18.03
CA ASP A 258 -17.46 -6.44 -16.78
C ASP A 258 -16.29 -5.78 -16.02
N ASP A 259 -15.08 -5.80 -16.58
CA ASP A 259 -13.93 -5.09 -16.01
C ASP A 259 -14.09 -3.57 -15.97
#